data_AF-A0A1K2EZ42-F1
#
_entry.id   AF-A0A1K2EZ42-F1
#
_cell.length_a   1.000
_cell.length_b   1.000
_cell.length_c   1.000
_cell.angle_alpha   90.00
_cell.angle_beta   90.00
_cell.angle_gamma   90.00
#
_symmetry.space_group_name_H-M   'P 1'
#
loop_
_entity.id
_entity.type
_entity.pdbx_description
1 polymer ?
#
loop_
_entity_poly.entity_id
_entity_poly.type
_entity_poly.pdbx_seq_one_letter_code
_entity_poly.pdbx_strand_id
1 'polypeptide(L)'
;MPITANHIRTTITTYLDQHPEDKRKIDIVQGLLDDGDDLTSRKSLPGHVTAGAILVGRDGRVLHILHNATDKWLLPGGHIEPCDDTLLQAAGRELAEETGGSTLPPVTLVSEGEVLVAEATPEVLPPSAVR
;
A
#
# COMPACT_ATOMS: atom_id res chain seq x y z
N MET A 1 16.16 -7.14 0.57
CA MET A 1 15.75 -8.47 0.08
C MET A 1 14.32 -8.34 -0.37
N PRO A 2 13.94 -8.91 -1.54
CA PRO A 2 12.59 -8.75 -2.06
C PRO A 2 11.54 -9.27 -1.06
N ILE A 3 10.33 -8.72 -1.12
CA ILE A 3 9.18 -9.20 -0.36
C ILE A 3 8.97 -10.70 -0.65
N THR A 4 8.72 -11.49 0.40
CA THR A 4 8.52 -12.95 0.31
C THR A 4 7.20 -13.36 0.93
N ALA A 5 6.75 -14.60 0.66
CA ALA A 5 5.61 -15.19 1.35
C ALA A 5 5.74 -15.16 2.89
N ASN A 6 6.95 -15.33 3.41
CA ASN A 6 7.18 -15.23 4.86
C ASN A 6 7.02 -13.79 5.37
N HIS A 7 7.44 -12.79 4.60
CA HIS A 7 7.20 -11.38 4.93
C HIS A 7 5.69 -11.13 5.05
N ILE A 8 4.91 -11.52 4.05
CA ILE A 8 3.44 -11.38 4.04
C ILE A 8 2.81 -12.12 5.24
N ARG A 9 3.28 -13.33 5.55
CA ARG A 9 2.77 -14.09 6.70
C ARG A 9 3.05 -13.39 8.03
N THR A 10 4.26 -12.85 8.20
CA THR A 10 4.62 -12.06 9.37
C THR A 10 3.71 -10.85 9.50
N THR A 11 3.44 -10.14 8.41
CA THR A 11 2.60 -8.94 8.49
C THR A 11 1.17 -9.23 8.87
N ILE A 12 0.58 -10.27 8.26
CA ILE A 12 -0.79 -10.70 8.59
C ILE A 12 -0.86 -11.11 10.06
N THR A 13 0.16 -11.80 10.56
CA THR A 13 0.22 -12.22 11.97
C THR A 13 0.27 -10.99 12.89
N THR A 14 1.16 -10.04 12.62
CA THR A 14 1.27 -8.79 13.40
C THR A 14 -0.02 -7.97 13.36
N TYR A 15 -0.67 -7.89 12.20
CA TYR A 15 -1.96 -7.21 12.08
C TYR A 15 -3.05 -7.90 12.90
N LEU A 16 -3.16 -9.23 12.82
CA LEU A 16 -4.20 -9.99 13.55
C LEU A 16 -3.95 -10.05 15.06
N ASP A 17 -2.71 -9.90 15.53
CA ASP A 17 -2.42 -9.72 16.95
C ASP A 17 -3.05 -8.44 17.50
N GLN A 18 -3.19 -7.40 16.66
CA GLN A 18 -3.81 -6.12 17.00
C GLN A 18 -5.32 -6.09 16.68
N HIS A 19 -5.75 -6.83 15.65
CA HIS A 19 -7.11 -6.86 15.11
C HIS A 19 -7.67 -8.29 14.98
N PRO A 20 -7.84 -9.03 16.08
CA PRO A 20 -8.26 -10.43 16.05
C PRO A 20 -9.64 -10.64 15.41
N GLU A 21 -10.52 -9.62 15.42
CA GLU A 21 -11.83 -9.62 14.79
C GLU A 21 -11.78 -9.77 13.26
N ASP A 22 -10.67 -9.38 12.64
CA ASP A 22 -10.50 -9.37 11.18
C ASP A 22 -10.01 -10.71 10.63
N LYS A 23 -9.77 -11.70 11.49
CA LYS A 23 -9.31 -13.04 11.10
C LYS A 23 -10.13 -13.63 9.95
N ARG A 24 -11.46 -13.63 10.05
CA ARG A 24 -12.34 -14.16 9.00
C ARG A 24 -12.22 -13.44 7.65
N LYS A 25 -11.82 -12.16 7.64
CA LYS A 25 -11.62 -11.38 6.41
C LYS A 25 -10.33 -11.79 5.70
N ILE A 26 -9.32 -12.22 6.46
CA ILE A 26 -7.97 -12.52 5.95
C ILE A 26 -7.73 -14.03 5.82
N ASP A 27 -8.62 -14.89 6.34
CA ASP A 27 -8.53 -16.36 6.26
C ASP A 27 -8.24 -16.87 4.83
N ILE A 28 -8.83 -16.26 3.80
CA ILE A 28 -8.57 -16.64 2.39
C ILE A 28 -7.09 -16.46 2.05
N VAL A 29 -6.50 -15.31 2.43
CA VAL A 29 -5.08 -15.01 2.16
C VAL A 29 -4.17 -15.98 2.93
N GLN A 30 -4.53 -16.32 4.16
CA GLN A 30 -3.80 -17.32 4.95
C GLN A 30 -3.84 -18.71 4.29
N GLY A 31 -5.02 -19.13 3.80
CA GLY A 31 -5.16 -20.40 3.09
C GLY A 31 -4.27 -20.49 1.86
N LEU A 32 -4.23 -19.45 1.03
CA LEU A 32 -3.34 -19.39 -0.14
C LEU A 32 -1.85 -19.49 0.26
N LEU A 33 -1.46 -18.80 1.35
CA LEU A 33 -0.09 -18.91 1.86
C LEU A 33 0.22 -20.29 2.45
N ASP A 34 -0.76 -20.98 3.03
CA ASP A 34 -0.61 -22.35 3.57
C ASP A 34 -0.49 -23.37 2.43
N ASP A 35 -1.21 -23.15 1.33
CA ASP A 35 -1.17 -23.98 0.12
C ASP A 35 0.11 -23.75 -0.72
N GLY A 36 0.92 -22.75 -0.35
CA GLY A 36 2.21 -22.44 -0.98
C GLY A 36 2.10 -21.55 -2.22
N ASP A 37 0.98 -20.85 -2.41
CA ASP A 37 0.81 -19.92 -3.51
C ASP A 37 1.77 -18.73 -3.41
N ASP A 38 2.28 -18.30 -4.57
CA ASP A 38 3.12 -17.11 -4.67
C ASP A 38 2.27 -15.84 -4.70
N LEU A 39 1.97 -15.27 -3.55
CA LEU A 39 1.22 -14.01 -3.49
C LEU A 39 2.02 -12.76 -3.88
N THR A 40 3.31 -12.89 -4.24
CA THR A 40 4.15 -11.74 -4.61
C THR A 40 4.03 -11.36 -6.09
N SER A 41 3.53 -12.28 -6.90
CA SER A 41 3.41 -12.09 -8.35
C SER A 41 2.00 -11.62 -8.73
N ARG A 42 1.91 -10.54 -9.50
CA ARG A 42 0.64 -10.05 -10.08
C ARG A 42 -0.06 -11.02 -11.05
N LYS A 43 0.58 -12.15 -11.37
CA LYS A 43 0.04 -13.20 -12.23
C LYS A 43 -0.63 -14.32 -11.43
N SER A 44 -0.51 -14.28 -10.11
CA SER A 44 -1.03 -15.32 -9.24
C SER A 44 -2.54 -15.23 -9.12
N LEU A 45 -3.18 -16.39 -9.13
CA LEU A 45 -4.62 -16.55 -8.99
C LEU A 45 -4.87 -17.46 -7.79
N PRO A 46 -5.90 -17.21 -6.99
CA PRO A 46 -6.97 -16.23 -7.20
C PRO A 46 -6.60 -14.78 -6.82
N GLY A 47 -5.41 -14.52 -6.28
CA GLY A 47 -4.97 -13.16 -5.96
C GLY A 47 -3.50 -13.04 -5.62
N HIS A 48 -3.11 -11.81 -5.30
CA HIS A 48 -1.75 -11.38 -4.98
C HIS A 48 -1.79 -10.15 -4.07
N VAL A 49 -0.65 -9.83 -3.46
CA VAL A 49 -0.50 -8.67 -2.58
C VAL A 49 -0.28 -7.39 -3.39
N THR A 50 -0.95 -6.33 -2.97
CA THR A 50 -0.76 -4.95 -3.42
C THR A 50 -0.38 -4.08 -2.24
N ALA A 51 0.33 -2.99 -2.50
CA ALA A 51 0.67 -1.99 -1.49
C ALA A 51 0.10 -0.63 -1.89
N GLY A 52 -0.41 0.12 -0.92
CA GLY A 52 -1.02 1.43 -1.15
C GLY A 52 -0.72 2.40 -0.03
N ALA A 53 -0.92 3.68 -0.31
CA ALA A 53 -0.61 4.77 0.60
C ALA A 53 -1.84 5.66 0.81
N ILE A 54 -2.01 6.13 2.05
CA ILE A 54 -2.97 7.18 2.38
C ILE A 54 -2.17 8.44 2.69
N LEU A 55 -2.21 9.42 1.80
CA LEU A 55 -1.60 10.73 2.05
C LEU A 55 -2.65 11.68 2.62
N VAL A 56 -2.46 12.08 3.87
CA VAL A 56 -3.36 12.99 4.60
C VAL A 56 -2.71 14.37 4.72
N GLY A 57 -3.39 15.39 4.21
CA GLY A 57 -3.03 16.78 4.42
C GLY A 57 -3.38 17.24 5.83
N ARG A 58 -2.68 18.26 6.34
CA ARG A 58 -2.95 18.83 7.68
C ARG A 58 -4.37 19.37 7.87
N ASP A 59 -5.08 19.67 6.80
CA ASP A 59 -6.49 20.06 6.81
C ASP A 59 -7.46 18.87 6.74
N GLY A 60 -6.94 17.64 6.92
CA GLY A 60 -7.71 16.41 6.93
C GLY A 60 -8.11 15.90 5.55
N ARG A 61 -7.68 16.54 4.46
CA ARG A 61 -7.96 16.04 3.10
C ARG A 61 -7.07 14.84 2.76
N VAL A 62 -7.65 13.88 2.05
CA VAL A 62 -6.95 12.67 1.60
C VAL A 62 -6.71 12.74 0.09
N LEU A 63 -5.48 12.54 -0.33
CA LEU A 63 -5.12 12.45 -1.75
C LEU A 63 -5.81 11.25 -2.40
N HIS A 64 -6.48 11.50 -3.52
CA HIS A 64 -6.94 10.46 -4.45
C HIS A 64 -6.35 10.71 -5.84
N ILE A 65 -6.14 9.64 -6.57
CA ILE A 65 -5.79 9.66 -7.99
C ILE A 65 -7.00 9.27 -8.83
N LEU A 66 -7.14 9.88 -10.00
CA LEU A 66 -8.16 9.50 -10.97
C LEU A 66 -7.60 8.39 -11.87
N HIS A 67 -8.12 7.18 -11.71
CA HIS A 67 -7.64 6.02 -12.45
C HIS A 67 -8.19 6.02 -13.89
N ASN A 68 -7.32 6.33 -14.86
CA ASN A 68 -7.67 6.52 -16.27
C ASN A 68 -8.50 5.39 -16.90
N ALA A 69 -8.24 4.14 -16.54
CA ALA A 69 -8.93 2.99 -17.14
C ALA A 69 -10.30 2.69 -16.52
N THR A 70 -10.58 3.16 -15.30
CA THR A 70 -11.83 2.86 -14.59
C THR A 70 -12.68 4.09 -14.33
N ASP A 71 -12.13 5.29 -14.55
CA ASP A 71 -12.74 6.58 -14.25
C ASP A 71 -13.21 6.69 -12.79
N LYS A 72 -12.40 6.15 -11.88
CA LYS A 72 -12.66 6.13 -10.43
C LYS A 72 -11.57 6.88 -9.68
N TRP A 73 -11.97 7.55 -8.61
CA TRP A 73 -11.06 8.08 -7.60
C TRP A 73 -10.61 6.94 -6.69
N LEU A 74 -9.30 6.70 -6.63
CA LEU A 74 -8.67 5.66 -5.82
C LEU A 74 -7.57 6.27 -4.94
N LEU A 75 -7.22 5.58 -3.86
CA LEU A 75 -5.98 5.86 -3.15
C LEU A 75 -4.80 5.42 -4.02
N PRO A 76 -3.64 6.10 -3.93
CA PRO A 76 -2.43 5.64 -4.61
C PRO A 76 -2.02 4.25 -4.16
N GLY A 77 -1.64 3.39 -5.09
CA GLY A 77 -1.24 2.03 -4.79
C GLY A 77 -1.30 1.07 -5.97
N GLY A 78 -0.56 -0.02 -5.84
CA GLY A 78 -0.39 -0.95 -6.95
C GLY A 78 0.32 -2.23 -6.54
N HIS A 79 0.98 -2.84 -7.51
CA HIS A 79 1.59 -4.16 -7.35
C HIS A 79 2.92 -4.01 -6.62
N ILE A 80 3.30 -5.04 -5.86
CA ILE A 80 4.68 -5.12 -5.41
C ILE A 80 5.59 -5.50 -6.57
N GLU A 81 6.80 -4.97 -6.57
CA GLU A 81 7.83 -5.21 -7.59
C GLU A 81 9.07 -5.88 -6.99
N PRO A 82 9.90 -6.58 -7.82
CA PRO A 82 11.11 -7.23 -7.33
C PRO A 82 12.14 -6.30 -6.68
N CYS A 83 12.05 -4.98 -6.94
CA CYS A 83 12.90 -3.97 -6.31
C CYS A 83 12.41 -3.54 -4.92
N ASP A 84 11.20 -3.91 -4.51
CA ASP A 84 10.64 -3.54 -3.22
C ASP A 84 11.15 -4.50 -2.14
N ASP A 85 11.89 -3.98 -1.16
CA ASP A 85 12.37 -4.80 -0.03
C ASP A 85 11.33 -4.91 1.11
N THR A 86 10.33 -4.02 1.11
CA THR A 86 9.26 -3.98 2.12
C THR A 86 7.95 -3.47 1.52
N LEU A 87 6.81 -3.85 2.10
CA LEU A 87 5.49 -3.35 1.69
C LEU A 87 5.38 -1.82 1.82
N LEU A 88 6.07 -1.25 2.81
CA LEU A 88 6.21 0.20 2.99
C LEU A 88 6.89 0.89 1.79
N GLN A 89 7.98 0.31 1.28
CA GLN A 89 8.68 0.83 0.11
C GLN A 89 7.83 0.71 -1.15
N ALA A 90 7.13 -0.41 -1.34
CA ALA A 90 6.19 -0.58 -2.45
C ALA A 90 5.09 0.50 -2.43
N ALA A 91 4.47 0.74 -1.28
CA ALA A 91 3.47 1.81 -1.12
C ALA A 91 4.03 3.20 -1.44
N GLY A 92 5.25 3.50 -0.97
CA GLY A 92 5.93 4.76 -1.25
C GLY A 92 6.30 4.95 -2.72
N ARG A 93 6.72 3.88 -3.40
CA ARG A 93 7.02 3.87 -4.84
C ARG A 93 5.76 4.16 -5.65
N GLU A 94 4.67 3.41 -5.41
CA GLU A 94 3.39 3.61 -6.11
C GLU A 94 2.85 5.04 -5.90
N LEU A 95 2.90 5.54 -4.65
CA LEU A 95 2.56 6.93 -4.35
C LEU A 95 3.38 7.92 -5.18
N ALA A 96 4.68 7.71 -5.31
CA ALA A 96 5.55 8.59 -6.10
C ALA A 96 5.24 8.50 -7.60
N GLU A 97 5.07 7.30 -8.14
CA GLU A 97 4.78 7.06 -9.56
C GLU A 97 3.44 7.69 -9.98
N GLU A 98 2.39 7.48 -9.19
CA GLU A 98 1.02 7.93 -9.52
C GLU A 98 0.78 9.42 -9.24
N THR A 99 1.66 10.07 -8.47
CA THR A 99 1.64 11.53 -8.23
C THR A 99 2.62 12.30 -9.11
N GLY A 100 3.24 11.63 -10.10
CA GLY A 100 4.06 12.26 -11.13
C GLY A 100 5.54 12.41 -10.76
N GLY A 101 6.09 11.46 -9.98
CA GLY A 101 7.51 11.33 -9.65
C GLY A 101 8.08 12.52 -8.86
N SER A 102 7.21 13.43 -8.41
CA SER A 102 7.61 14.59 -7.64
C SER A 102 8.03 14.10 -6.27
N THR A 103 9.17 14.59 -5.78
CA THR A 103 9.51 14.50 -4.36
C THR A 103 8.27 14.92 -3.57
N LEU A 104 7.65 13.97 -2.88
CA LEU A 104 6.59 14.29 -1.95
C LEU A 104 7.14 15.38 -1.02
N PRO A 105 6.31 16.37 -0.60
CA PRO A 105 6.70 17.21 0.53
C PRO A 105 7.26 16.31 1.63
N PRO A 106 8.21 16.74 2.48
CA PRO A 106 8.72 15.85 3.51
C PRO A 106 7.53 15.22 4.24
N VAL A 107 7.43 13.90 4.27
CA VAL A 107 6.27 13.21 4.83
C VAL A 107 6.67 12.55 6.13
N THR A 108 5.81 12.62 7.14
CA THR A 108 5.92 11.71 8.28
C THR A 108 5.27 10.41 7.86
N LEU A 109 6.07 9.35 7.72
CA LEU A 109 5.55 8.01 7.52
C LEU A 109 5.09 7.49 8.88
N VAL A 110 3.78 7.33 9.03
CA VAL A 110 3.17 6.63 10.14
C VAL A 110 2.79 5.24 9.61
N SER A 111 3.38 4.21 10.22
CA SER A 111 2.98 2.83 9.98
C SER A 111 2.08 2.41 11.14
N GLU A 112 0.77 2.52 10.95
CA GLU A 112 -0.22 1.84 11.80
C GLU A 112 -0.54 0.50 11.13
N GLY A 113 0.09 -0.58 11.60
CA GLY A 113 -0.13 -1.92 11.07
C GLY A 113 0.01 -2.01 9.54
N GLU A 114 1.22 -1.86 9.01
CA GLU A 114 1.57 -2.01 7.58
C GLU A 114 0.77 -1.22 6.53
N VAL A 115 -0.16 -0.38 6.95
CA VAL A 115 -0.71 0.67 6.12
C VAL A 115 0.26 1.86 6.20
N LEU A 116 0.79 2.26 5.06
CA LEU A 116 1.54 3.50 4.98
C LEU A 116 0.56 4.68 5.02
N VAL A 117 0.52 5.38 6.15
CA VAL A 117 -0.11 6.69 6.25
C VAL A 117 1.00 7.73 6.17
N ALA A 118 1.00 8.52 5.11
CA ALA A 118 1.94 9.62 4.95
C ALA A 118 1.23 10.92 5.34
N GLU A 119 1.84 11.71 6.23
CA GLU A 119 1.39 13.08 6.53
C GLU A 119 2.31 14.09 5.84
N ALA A 120 1.78 15.00 5.02
CA ALA A 120 2.58 16.01 4.31
C ALA A 120 3.07 17.15 5.22
N THR A 121 4.36 17.48 5.15
CA THR A 121 4.97 18.69 5.76
C THR A 121 4.93 19.89 4.78
N PRO A 122 5.31 21.13 5.17
CA PRO A 122 4.71 22.36 4.67
C PRO A 122 5.11 22.86 3.26
N GLU A 123 5.65 22.04 2.36
CA GLU A 123 6.00 22.49 1.00
C GLU A 123 5.26 21.71 -0.10
N VAL A 124 4.05 22.19 -0.39
CA VAL A 124 3.34 22.16 -1.68
C VAL A 124 3.12 20.77 -2.30
N LEU A 125 1.93 20.19 -2.06
CA LEU A 125 1.33 19.23 -2.99
C LEU A 125 1.10 19.92 -4.35
N PRO A 126 1.53 19.35 -5.49
CA PRO A 126 1.33 19.98 -6.79
C PRO A 126 -0.17 20.14 -7.09
N PRO A 127 -0.61 21.28 -7.65
CA PRO A 127 -2.03 21.56 -7.91
C PRO A 127 -2.73 20.54 -8.82
N SER A 128 -1.96 19.77 -9.59
CA SER A 128 -2.48 18.71 -10.47
C SER A 128 -2.91 17.44 -9.72
N ALA A 129 -2.52 17.28 -8.46
CA ALA A 129 -2.84 16.11 -7.64
C ALA A 129 -4.10 16.32 -6.76
N VAL A 130 -4.72 17.50 -6.80
CA VAL A 130 -5.86 17.84 -5.92
C VAL A 130 -7.11 18.10 -6.77
N ARG A 131 -7.99 17.11 -6.83
CA ARG A 131 -9.45 17.31 -6.95
C ARG A 131 -10.18 16.37 -6.02
#